data_AF-A0A6N7NSK8-F1
#
_entry.id   AF-A0A6N7NSK8-F1
#
_cell.length_a   1.000
_cell.length_b   1.000
_cell.length_c   1.000
_cell.angle_alpha   90.00
_cell.angle_beta   90.00
_cell.angle_gamma   90.00
#
_symmetry.space_group_name_H-M   'P 1'
#
loop_
_entity.id
_entity.type
_entity.pdbx_description
1 polymer ?
#
loop_
_entity_poly.entity_id
_entity_poly.type
_entity_poly.pdbx_seq_one_letter_code
_entity_poly.pdbx_strand_id
1 'polypeptide(L)'
;MSPRVKVLSFSALILIVLAGVSFWYVPTKADTQQRKPDSQTNPPNSKDQANSSDTASSLTGPELSSNTQDAAAGFLELRSRAEAGDVVAQRKLGQIYQHCSVFSISHSNMYATLDAYARLSGKTQGAYDDIKKRFAATCSVVDGGDVILEEHYTKWFERAANHGDPYARIYMASSKWTSLKPDDYQLLARDAVNSADPEAIFALGDLLALAPEGTDLGAFNASATGPYANYAWGIVACRMGADCGAGSFRMDSLCVNSGVCGSENFEDAIRSRVVPAGQQESLDRAIGEVNRAVGKKPS
;
A
#
# COMPACT_ATOMS: atom_id res chain seq x y z
N MET A 1 42.72 -32.32 1.39
CA MET A 1 41.92 -32.10 2.61
C MET A 1 42.06 -30.64 3.01
N SER A 2 41.03 -29.83 2.74
CA SER A 2 40.88 -28.45 3.23
C SER A 2 39.42 -28.28 3.63
N PRO A 3 39.11 -27.69 4.79
CA PRO A 3 37.73 -27.56 5.24
C PRO A 3 37.05 -26.39 4.52
N ARG A 4 35.90 -26.66 3.90
CA ARG A 4 34.99 -25.63 3.39
C ARG A 4 34.29 -24.97 4.58
N VAL A 5 34.52 -23.67 4.74
CA VAL A 5 33.78 -22.81 5.67
C VAL A 5 32.33 -22.73 5.17
N LYS A 6 31.39 -23.23 5.99
CA LYS A 6 29.95 -23.04 5.79
C LYS A 6 29.63 -21.58 6.13
N VAL A 7 29.25 -20.79 5.13
CA VAL A 7 28.61 -19.49 5.34
C VAL A 7 27.23 -19.77 5.92
N LEU A 8 27.02 -19.35 7.17
CA LEU A 8 25.76 -19.49 7.89
C LEU A 8 24.68 -18.63 7.20
N SER A 9 23.61 -19.31 6.79
CA SER A 9 22.38 -18.71 6.28
C SER A 9 21.77 -17.78 7.34
N PHE A 10 21.61 -16.49 7.04
CA PHE A 10 20.89 -15.52 7.86
C PHE A 10 19.37 -15.72 7.76
N SER A 11 18.88 -16.95 7.90
CA SER A 11 17.46 -17.32 7.84
C SER A 11 16.80 -17.38 9.23
N ALA A 12 17.39 -16.77 10.25
CA ALA A 12 16.83 -16.81 11.60
C ALA A 12 17.13 -15.51 12.35
N LEU A 13 16.22 -14.53 12.28
CA LEU A 13 15.95 -13.56 13.35
C LEU A 13 14.89 -12.53 12.92
N ILE A 14 13.61 -12.93 12.90
CA ILE A 14 12.50 -12.06 13.32
C ILE A 14 11.46 -12.96 14.01
N LEU A 15 11.74 -13.33 15.27
CA LEU A 15 10.69 -13.69 16.22
C LEU A 15 10.38 -12.41 17.01
N ILE A 16 9.42 -11.62 16.52
CA ILE A 16 8.79 -10.60 17.37
C ILE A 16 7.83 -11.36 18.28
N VAL A 17 8.25 -11.50 19.53
CA VAL A 17 7.41 -11.92 20.65
C VAL A 17 6.34 -10.83 20.83
N LEU A 18 5.12 -11.11 20.38
CA LEU A 18 3.92 -10.40 20.81
C LEU A 18 3.68 -10.74 22.29
N ALA A 19 4.32 -9.99 23.19
CA ALA A 19 3.89 -9.96 24.58
C ALA A 19 2.65 -9.06 24.66
N GLY A 20 1.48 -9.71 24.64
CA GLY A 20 0.20 -9.06 24.82
C GLY A 20 0.09 -8.41 26.20
N VAL A 21 -0.36 -7.16 26.21
CA VAL A 21 -0.97 -6.56 27.38
C VAL A 21 -2.47 -6.57 27.14
N SER A 22 -3.10 -7.65 27.59
CA SER A 22 -4.55 -7.82 27.63
C SER A 22 -5.13 -6.87 28.68
N PHE A 23 -5.44 -5.63 28.32
CA PHE A 23 -6.22 -4.74 29.18
C PHE A 23 -7.69 -4.83 28.78
N TRP A 24 -8.45 -5.56 29.59
CA TRP A 24 -9.90 -5.58 29.59
C TRP A 24 -10.42 -4.15 29.73
N TYR A 25 -11.17 -3.66 28.74
CA TYR A 25 -11.98 -2.45 28.89
C TYR A 25 -13.45 -2.82 28.70
N VAL A 26 -14.17 -2.85 29.83
CA VAL A 26 -15.63 -2.96 29.89
C VAL A 26 -16.17 -1.53 29.82
N PRO A 27 -16.95 -1.13 28.81
CA PRO A 27 -17.54 0.19 28.78
C PRO A 27 -18.74 0.26 29.72
N THR A 28 -18.61 1.04 30.80
CA THR A 28 -19.72 1.42 31.67
C THR A 28 -20.55 2.54 31.03
N LYS A 29 -21.87 2.33 30.96
CA LYS A 29 -22.87 3.31 30.54
C LYS A 29 -22.99 4.47 31.54
N ALA A 30 -22.63 5.68 31.10
CA ALA A 30 -23.11 7.00 31.54
C ALA A 30 -22.32 8.01 30.66
N ASP A 31 -22.89 8.87 29.83
CA ASP A 31 -24.01 9.77 30.04
C ASP A 31 -24.81 9.95 28.74
N THR A 32 -26.12 9.67 28.82
CA THR A 32 -27.11 10.17 27.87
C THR A 32 -27.70 11.43 28.48
N GLN A 33 -27.29 12.61 28.02
CA GLN A 33 -28.10 13.82 28.16
C GLN A 33 -28.01 14.73 26.92
N GLN A 34 -28.89 14.42 25.96
CA GLN A 34 -30.01 15.30 25.60
C GLN A 34 -29.73 16.82 25.50
N ARG A 35 -29.59 17.33 24.28
CA ARG A 35 -30.01 18.70 23.94
C ARG A 35 -30.42 18.83 22.46
N LYS A 36 -31.73 18.84 22.22
CA LYS A 36 -32.44 19.60 21.16
C LYS A 36 -33.11 20.79 21.89
N PRO A 37 -33.38 21.98 21.31
CA PRO A 37 -34.05 22.24 20.01
C PRO A 37 -33.32 23.37 19.22
N ASP A 38 -33.66 23.91 18.05
CA ASP A 38 -34.92 24.15 17.34
C ASP A 38 -34.66 24.38 15.84
N SER A 39 -35.72 24.29 15.04
CA SER A 39 -35.77 24.47 13.58
C SER A 39 -36.27 25.87 13.22
N GLN A 40 -35.63 26.56 12.27
CA GLN A 40 -36.26 27.62 11.46
C GLN A 40 -35.73 27.66 10.00
N THR A 41 -36.63 27.29 9.10
CA THR A 41 -36.81 27.64 7.67
C THR A 41 -36.78 29.18 7.43
N ASN A 42 -36.30 29.79 6.34
CA ASN A 42 -36.56 29.59 4.89
C ASN A 42 -35.57 30.41 3.98
N PRO A 43 -35.54 30.19 2.63
CA PRO A 43 -34.59 30.75 1.63
C PRO A 43 -35.24 31.85 0.71
N PRO A 44 -34.84 32.16 -0.57
CA PRO A 44 -33.58 32.06 -1.36
C PRO A 44 -33.20 33.36 -2.16
N ASN A 45 -31.99 33.45 -2.76
CA ASN A 45 -31.72 34.23 -4.01
C ASN A 45 -30.35 33.80 -4.60
N SER A 46 -30.23 33.07 -5.73
CA SER A 46 -30.37 33.41 -7.16
C SER A 46 -29.07 33.87 -7.85
N LYS A 47 -28.64 33.04 -8.82
CA LYS A 47 -27.84 33.28 -10.05
C LYS A 47 -26.34 33.63 -9.92
N ASP A 48 -25.48 32.77 -10.47
CA ASP A 48 -24.95 32.98 -11.83
C ASP A 48 -24.33 31.70 -12.44
N GLN A 49 -24.68 31.46 -13.70
CA GLN A 49 -24.09 30.49 -14.61
C GLN A 49 -22.97 31.18 -15.41
N ALA A 50 -21.85 30.49 -15.62
CA ALA A 50 -21.06 30.68 -16.84
C ALA A 50 -20.29 29.39 -17.19
N ASN A 51 -20.56 28.91 -18.40
CA ASN A 51 -19.85 27.86 -19.13
C ASN A 51 -18.34 28.13 -19.22
N SER A 52 -17.54 27.06 -19.24
CA SER A 52 -16.38 26.94 -20.14
C SER A 52 -16.03 25.48 -20.37
N SER A 53 -15.85 25.16 -21.64
CA SER A 53 -15.72 23.84 -22.25
C SER A 53 -14.35 23.20 -22.09
N ASP A 54 -14.34 21.87 -22.12
CA ASP A 54 -13.32 20.95 -22.64
C ASP A 54 -11.84 21.33 -22.54
N THR A 55 -11.14 20.62 -21.65
CA THR A 55 -9.80 20.10 -21.99
C THR A 55 -9.64 18.74 -21.30
N ALA A 56 -9.44 17.70 -22.11
CA ALA A 56 -9.11 16.35 -21.66
C ALA A 56 -7.77 16.38 -20.91
N SER A 57 -7.82 16.30 -19.59
CA SER A 57 -6.64 16.15 -18.74
C SER A 57 -6.35 14.67 -18.50
N SER A 58 -5.20 14.25 -19.01
CA SER A 58 -4.48 13.02 -18.71
C SER A 58 -4.54 12.69 -17.20
N LEU A 59 -5.04 11.50 -16.87
CA LEU A 59 -5.06 10.92 -15.52
C LEU A 59 -3.64 10.50 -15.10
N THR A 60 -2.80 11.47 -14.81
CA THR A 60 -1.67 11.29 -13.87
C THR A 60 -2.20 11.60 -12.47
N GLY A 61 -1.83 10.77 -11.49
CA GLY A 61 -2.49 10.66 -10.18
C GLY A 61 -2.70 12.01 -9.47
N PRO A 62 -3.74 12.12 -8.61
CA PRO A 62 -3.99 13.37 -7.92
C PRO A 62 -2.87 13.59 -6.89
N GLU A 63 -2.03 14.60 -7.14
CA GLU A 63 -1.50 15.40 -6.05
C GLU A 63 -2.70 15.82 -5.21
N LEU A 64 -2.81 15.26 -4.01
CA LEU A 64 -3.84 15.63 -3.05
C LEU A 64 -3.59 17.10 -2.69
N SER A 65 -4.43 17.99 -3.23
CA SER A 65 -4.41 19.42 -2.96
C SER A 65 -4.24 19.68 -1.46
N SER A 66 -3.35 20.61 -1.11
CA SER A 66 -3.03 20.99 0.27
C SER A 66 -4.20 21.67 1.02
N ASN A 67 -5.36 21.81 0.37
CA ASN A 67 -6.59 22.27 0.97
C ASN A 67 -7.48 21.09 1.39
N THR A 68 -7.81 21.01 2.69
CA THR A 68 -8.66 19.96 3.27
C THR A 68 -10.05 19.87 2.61
N GLN A 69 -10.60 20.98 2.11
CA GLN A 69 -11.88 20.97 1.39
C GLN A 69 -11.79 20.27 0.04
N ASP A 70 -10.70 20.49 -0.69
CA ASP A 70 -10.45 19.83 -1.98
C ASP A 70 -10.19 18.33 -1.79
N ALA A 71 -9.44 17.97 -0.74
CA ALA A 71 -9.20 16.57 -0.38
C ALA A 71 -10.51 15.84 -0.01
N ALA A 72 -11.39 16.49 0.75
CA ALA A 72 -12.71 15.93 1.09
C ALA A 72 -13.61 15.77 -0.13
N ALA A 73 -13.64 16.78 -1.03
CA ALA A 73 -14.39 16.69 -2.28
C ALA A 73 -13.87 15.55 -3.17
N GLY A 74 -12.55 15.42 -3.31
CA GLY A 74 -11.92 14.33 -4.06
C GLY A 74 -12.22 12.94 -3.49
N PHE A 75 -12.26 12.80 -2.15
CA PHE A 75 -12.67 11.54 -1.51
C PHE A 75 -14.13 11.19 -1.83
N LEU A 76 -15.05 12.15 -1.74
CA LEU A 76 -16.47 11.94 -2.06
C LEU A 76 -16.69 11.58 -3.54
N GLU A 77 -15.94 12.21 -4.45
CA GLU A 77 -15.97 11.85 -5.87
C GLU A 77 -15.46 10.43 -6.11
N LEU A 78 -14.33 10.06 -5.51
CA LEU A 78 -13.80 8.69 -5.58
C LEU A 78 -14.81 7.67 -5.08
N ARG A 79 -15.45 7.96 -3.95
CA ARG A 79 -16.50 7.11 -3.37
C ARG A 79 -17.69 6.96 -4.29
N SER A 80 -18.19 8.06 -4.86
CA SER A 80 -19.29 8.05 -5.83
C SER A 80 -18.98 7.14 -7.04
N ARG A 81 -17.78 7.26 -7.62
CA ARG A 81 -17.35 6.38 -8.73
C ARG A 81 -17.25 4.91 -8.31
N ALA A 82 -16.68 4.63 -7.15
CA ALA A 82 -16.56 3.27 -6.62
C ALA A 82 -17.95 2.62 -6.41
N GLU A 83 -18.91 3.39 -5.88
CA GLU A 83 -20.30 2.99 -5.70
C GLU A 83 -21.01 2.78 -7.04
N ALA A 84 -20.68 3.58 -8.07
CA ALA A 84 -21.18 3.43 -9.44
C ALA A 84 -20.58 2.25 -10.22
N GLY A 85 -19.60 1.54 -9.66
CA GLY A 85 -19.01 0.35 -10.27
C GLY A 85 -17.67 0.55 -10.98
N ASP A 86 -17.06 1.74 -10.89
CA ASP A 86 -15.70 1.96 -11.41
C ASP A 86 -14.71 1.10 -10.63
N VAL A 87 -14.15 0.11 -11.31
CA VAL A 87 -13.26 -0.92 -10.76
C VAL A 87 -11.97 -0.32 -10.20
N VAL A 88 -11.41 0.69 -10.88
CA VAL A 88 -10.19 1.38 -10.44
C VAL A 88 -10.49 2.23 -9.21
N ALA A 89 -11.65 2.88 -9.18
CA ALA A 89 -12.11 3.62 -8.01
C ALA A 89 -12.36 2.71 -6.81
N GLN A 90 -12.97 1.53 -7.01
CA GLN A 90 -13.17 0.53 -5.95
C GLN A 90 -11.84 0.10 -5.33
N ARG A 91 -10.85 -0.25 -6.17
CA ARG A 91 -9.50 -0.56 -5.69
C ARG A 91 -8.91 0.60 -4.89
N LYS A 92 -8.92 1.81 -5.46
CA LYS A 92 -8.27 2.97 -4.83
C LYS A 92 -8.94 3.33 -3.49
N LEU A 93 -10.27 3.21 -3.41
CA LEU A 93 -11.01 3.41 -2.17
C LEU A 93 -10.63 2.36 -1.12
N GLY A 94 -10.51 1.08 -1.52
CA GLY A 94 -9.99 0.02 -0.67
C GLY A 94 -8.58 0.33 -0.13
N GLN A 95 -7.67 0.80 -0.98
CA GLN A 95 -6.31 1.21 -0.58
C GLN A 95 -6.32 2.37 0.43
N ILE A 96 -7.17 3.38 0.23
CA ILE A 96 -7.28 4.51 1.16
C ILE A 96 -7.80 4.04 2.53
N TYR A 97 -8.86 3.23 2.55
CA TYR A 97 -9.36 2.67 3.80
C TYR A 97 -8.32 1.78 4.50
N GLN A 98 -7.61 0.93 3.75
CA GLN A 98 -6.54 0.10 4.31
C GLN A 98 -5.44 0.98 4.93
N HIS A 99 -4.98 1.99 4.19
CA HIS A 99 -3.99 2.95 4.66
C HIS A 99 -4.43 3.62 5.96
N CYS A 100 -5.68 4.11 6.01
CA CYS A 100 -6.20 4.85 7.15
C CYS A 100 -6.68 3.99 8.32
N SER A 101 -6.68 2.65 8.21
CA SER A 101 -7.19 1.75 9.25
C SER A 101 -6.48 1.92 10.59
N VAL A 102 -5.15 1.77 10.62
CA VAL A 102 -4.35 1.89 11.84
C VAL A 102 -4.47 3.29 12.46
N PHE A 103 -4.55 4.32 11.62
CA PHE A 103 -4.82 5.69 12.04
C PHE A 103 -6.18 5.73 12.76
N SER A 104 -7.26 5.41 12.06
CA SER A 104 -8.64 5.52 12.57
C SER A 104 -8.90 4.75 13.87
N ILE A 105 -8.21 3.62 14.11
CA ILE A 105 -8.36 2.82 15.33
C ILE A 105 -7.79 3.57 16.56
N SER A 106 -6.60 4.16 16.42
CA SER A 106 -6.00 4.95 17.50
C SER A 106 -4.84 5.82 16.98
N HIS A 107 -5.16 7.09 16.68
CA HIS A 107 -4.17 8.09 16.29
C HIS A 107 -3.05 8.23 17.34
N SER A 108 -3.41 8.24 18.63
CA SER A 108 -2.45 8.43 19.72
C SER A 108 -1.49 7.27 19.85
N ASN A 109 -1.97 6.02 19.76
CA ASN A 109 -1.10 4.85 19.82
C ASN A 109 -0.20 4.78 18.59
N MET A 110 -0.73 5.07 17.39
CA MET A 110 0.08 5.11 16.17
C MET A 110 1.20 6.15 16.31
N TYR A 111 0.88 7.37 16.76
CA TYR A 111 1.87 8.43 16.95
C TYR A 111 2.91 8.08 18.01
N ALA A 112 2.49 7.48 19.14
CA ALA A 112 3.41 7.02 20.17
C ALA A 112 4.37 5.94 19.67
N THR A 113 3.89 5.02 18.81
CA THR A 113 4.73 4.01 18.15
C THR A 113 5.75 4.67 17.21
N LEU A 114 5.32 5.63 16.38
CA LEU A 114 6.23 6.35 15.48
C LEU A 114 7.28 7.17 16.27
N ASP A 115 6.89 7.77 17.41
CA ASP A 115 7.84 8.43 18.32
C ASP A 115 8.85 7.44 18.92
N ALA A 116 8.40 6.24 19.29
CA ALA A 116 9.29 5.19 19.79
C ALA A 116 10.30 4.76 18.71
N TYR A 117 9.87 4.57 17.46
CA TYR A 117 10.77 4.27 16.34
C TYR A 117 11.76 5.40 16.06
N ALA A 118 11.33 6.65 16.13
CA ALA A 118 12.22 7.81 16.02
C ALA A 118 13.32 7.77 17.10
N ARG A 119 12.95 7.52 18.37
CA ARG A 119 13.91 7.41 19.49
C ARG A 119 14.87 6.23 19.32
N LEU A 120 14.37 5.06 18.93
CA LEU A 120 15.17 3.82 18.81
C LEU A 120 16.16 3.86 17.64
N SER A 121 15.76 4.46 16.51
CA SER A 121 16.60 4.49 15.32
C SER A 121 17.80 5.44 15.46
N GLY A 122 17.78 6.37 16.43
CA GLY A 122 18.76 7.46 16.52
C GLY A 122 18.78 8.37 15.28
N LYS A 123 17.84 8.15 14.35
CA LYS A 123 17.70 8.84 13.07
C LYS A 123 16.60 9.90 13.18
N THR A 124 16.63 10.82 12.23
CA THR A 124 15.81 12.04 12.12
C THR A 124 14.36 11.87 12.55
N GLN A 125 13.99 12.50 13.68
CA GLN A 125 12.59 12.69 14.11
C GLN A 125 11.69 13.20 12.96
N GLY A 126 12.25 14.04 12.08
CA GLY A 126 11.52 14.64 10.95
C GLY A 126 10.84 13.63 10.02
N ALA A 127 11.45 12.48 9.72
CA ALA A 127 10.84 11.52 8.78
C ALA A 127 9.54 10.93 9.34
N TYR A 128 9.54 10.54 10.62
CA TYR A 128 8.35 10.01 11.28
C TYR A 128 7.29 11.10 11.51
N ASP A 129 7.71 12.33 11.80
CA ASP A 129 6.77 13.46 11.92
C ASP A 129 6.08 13.80 10.60
N ASP A 130 6.80 13.71 9.49
CA ASP A 130 6.22 13.93 8.16
C ASP A 130 5.24 12.81 7.78
N ILE A 131 5.49 11.57 8.19
CA ILE A 131 4.51 10.46 8.06
C ILE A 131 3.24 10.82 8.84
N LYS A 132 3.35 11.25 10.11
CA LYS A 132 2.17 11.65 10.91
C LYS A 132 1.35 12.74 10.23
N LYS A 133 2.01 13.78 9.68
CA LYS A 133 1.34 14.86 8.97
C LYS A 133 0.58 14.35 7.74
N ARG A 134 1.19 13.47 6.94
CA ARG A 134 0.54 12.88 5.75
C ARG A 134 -0.66 12.02 6.11
N PHE A 135 -0.54 11.18 7.15
CA PHE A 135 -1.68 10.42 7.67
C PHE A 135 -2.80 11.36 8.14
N ALA A 136 -2.49 12.40 8.90
CA ALA A 136 -3.49 13.38 9.34
C ALA A 136 -4.18 14.07 8.16
N ALA A 137 -3.41 14.51 7.15
CA ALA A 137 -3.94 15.17 5.97
C ALA A 137 -4.86 14.25 5.15
N THR A 138 -4.45 12.99 4.96
CA THR A 138 -5.17 12.03 4.13
C THR A 138 -6.37 11.41 4.85
N CYS A 139 -6.20 11.00 6.11
CA CYS A 139 -7.17 10.18 6.80
C CYS A 139 -8.21 10.98 7.59
N SER A 140 -7.97 12.27 7.87
CA SER A 140 -8.98 13.12 8.55
C SER A 140 -10.21 13.40 7.70
N VAL A 141 -10.12 13.26 6.37
CA VAL A 141 -11.24 13.46 5.44
C VAL A 141 -11.99 12.17 5.10
N VAL A 142 -11.49 11.01 5.54
CA VAL A 142 -12.09 9.70 5.26
C VAL A 142 -13.21 9.45 6.27
N ASP A 143 -14.45 9.39 5.77
CA ASP A 143 -15.68 9.09 6.53
C ASP A 143 -15.80 9.82 7.87
N GLY A 144 -15.36 11.09 7.93
CA GLY A 144 -15.47 11.91 9.14
C GLY A 144 -14.65 11.43 10.33
N GLY A 145 -13.68 10.52 10.13
CA GLY A 145 -12.84 9.96 11.18
C GLY A 145 -13.43 8.73 11.88
N ASP A 146 -14.47 8.12 11.33
CA ASP A 146 -14.99 6.84 11.81
C ASP A 146 -13.92 5.73 11.79
N VAL A 147 -14.08 4.75 12.69
CA VAL A 147 -13.16 3.61 12.77
C VAL A 147 -13.27 2.74 11.51
N ILE A 148 -12.14 2.49 10.85
CA ILE A 148 -12.04 1.67 9.65
C ILE A 148 -11.52 0.29 10.02
N LEU A 149 -12.38 -0.71 9.91
CA LEU A 149 -12.05 -2.12 10.14
C LEU A 149 -11.65 -2.83 8.84
N GLU A 150 -11.02 -3.99 8.95
CA GLU A 150 -10.55 -4.78 7.81
C GLU A 150 -11.65 -5.15 6.81
N GLU A 151 -12.82 -5.50 7.33
CA GLU A 151 -14.00 -5.78 6.54
C GLU A 151 -14.47 -4.61 5.65
N HIS A 152 -14.15 -3.36 6.03
CA HIS A 152 -14.55 -2.18 5.25
C HIS A 152 -13.76 -2.10 3.94
N TYR A 153 -12.42 -2.26 3.98
CA TYR A 153 -11.61 -2.24 2.76
C TYR A 153 -11.64 -3.55 2.00
N THR A 154 -11.78 -4.69 2.68
CA THR A 154 -11.83 -6.00 2.02
C THR A 154 -13.03 -6.10 1.07
N LYS A 155 -14.20 -5.57 1.45
CA LYS A 155 -15.38 -5.53 0.56
C LYS A 155 -15.14 -4.75 -0.73
N TRP A 156 -14.33 -3.69 -0.68
CA TRP A 156 -13.98 -2.93 -1.88
C TRP A 156 -13.02 -3.70 -2.78
N PHE A 157 -12.00 -4.34 -2.20
CA PHE A 157 -11.11 -5.22 -2.95
C PHE A 157 -11.85 -6.43 -3.53
N GLU A 158 -12.78 -7.03 -2.81
CA GLU A 158 -13.62 -8.13 -3.34
C GLU A 158 -14.43 -7.69 -4.56
N ARG A 159 -15.07 -6.52 -4.52
CA ARG A 159 -15.81 -5.97 -5.66
C ARG A 159 -14.90 -5.73 -6.86
N ALA A 160 -13.75 -5.08 -6.65
CA ALA A 160 -12.79 -4.83 -7.72
C ALA A 160 -12.24 -6.14 -8.31
N ALA A 161 -11.90 -7.10 -7.45
CA ALA A 161 -11.39 -8.42 -7.85
C ALA A 161 -12.42 -9.21 -8.68
N ASN A 162 -13.69 -9.21 -8.26
CA ASN A 162 -14.79 -9.87 -8.97
C ASN A 162 -15.07 -9.25 -10.34
N HIS A 163 -14.69 -7.98 -10.55
CA HIS A 163 -14.79 -7.27 -11.82
C HIS A 163 -13.46 -7.24 -12.60
N GLY A 164 -12.49 -8.09 -12.23
CA GLY A 164 -11.29 -8.33 -13.02
C GLY A 164 -10.09 -7.43 -12.69
N ASP A 165 -10.13 -6.66 -11.59
CA ASP A 165 -8.96 -5.87 -11.18
C ASP A 165 -7.79 -6.79 -10.75
N PRO A 166 -6.63 -6.72 -11.41
CA PRO A 166 -5.50 -7.61 -11.15
C PRO A 166 -4.86 -7.36 -9.78
N TYR A 167 -4.76 -6.10 -9.35
CA TYR A 167 -4.22 -5.76 -8.03
C TYR A 167 -5.11 -6.33 -6.92
N ALA A 168 -6.42 -6.15 -7.02
CA ALA A 168 -7.37 -6.61 -6.02
C ALA A 168 -7.44 -8.13 -5.98
N ARG A 169 -7.34 -8.82 -7.13
CA ARG A 169 -7.21 -10.29 -7.16
C ARG A 169 -5.95 -10.77 -6.46
N ILE A 170 -4.82 -10.11 -6.68
CA ILE A 170 -3.57 -10.40 -5.96
C ILE A 170 -3.75 -10.14 -4.46
N TYR A 171 -4.30 -8.99 -4.07
CA TYR A 171 -4.58 -8.66 -2.68
C TYR A 171 -5.42 -9.73 -1.97
N MET A 172 -6.52 -10.16 -2.61
CA MET A 172 -7.39 -11.20 -2.06
C MET A 172 -6.69 -12.58 -1.98
N ALA A 173 -5.78 -12.87 -2.90
CA ALA A 173 -4.98 -14.08 -2.88
C ALA A 173 -3.90 -14.05 -1.80
N SER A 174 -3.25 -12.91 -1.57
CA SER A 174 -2.21 -12.72 -0.56
C SER A 174 -2.69 -13.01 0.85
N SER A 175 -3.96 -12.74 1.19
CA SER A 175 -4.51 -13.11 2.51
C SER A 175 -4.66 -14.64 2.72
N LYS A 176 -4.60 -15.41 1.63
CA LYS A 176 -4.79 -16.87 1.59
C LYS A 176 -3.58 -17.59 1.00
N TRP A 177 -2.41 -16.94 1.00
CA TRP A 177 -1.21 -17.41 0.30
C TRP A 177 -0.82 -18.85 0.65
N THR A 178 -1.03 -19.27 1.90
CA THR A 178 -0.73 -20.64 2.37
C THR A 178 -1.58 -21.72 1.70
N SER A 179 -2.72 -21.35 1.10
CA SER A 179 -3.64 -22.25 0.41
C SER A 179 -3.55 -22.18 -1.11
N LEU A 180 -2.75 -21.24 -1.65
CA LEU A 180 -2.56 -21.10 -3.09
C LEU A 180 -1.76 -22.27 -3.65
N LYS A 181 -2.21 -22.76 -4.80
CA LYS A 181 -1.49 -23.77 -5.58
C LYS A 181 -0.53 -23.09 -6.55
N PRO A 182 0.49 -23.80 -7.06
CA PRO A 182 1.40 -23.27 -8.08
C PRO A 182 0.66 -22.60 -9.26
N ASP A 183 -0.40 -23.22 -9.76
CA ASP A 183 -1.20 -22.68 -10.88
C ASP A 183 -1.88 -21.35 -10.54
N ASP A 184 -2.26 -21.12 -9.27
CA ASP A 184 -2.88 -19.87 -8.83
C ASP A 184 -1.87 -18.72 -8.90
N TYR A 185 -0.64 -18.93 -8.43
CA TYR A 185 0.44 -17.96 -8.56
C TYR A 185 0.74 -17.65 -10.03
N GLN A 186 0.84 -18.67 -10.87
CA GLN A 186 1.11 -18.49 -12.29
C GLN A 186 -0.02 -17.73 -13.00
N LEU A 187 -1.28 -18.00 -12.65
CA LEU A 187 -2.42 -17.27 -13.19
C LEU A 187 -2.39 -15.80 -12.79
N LEU A 188 -2.22 -15.51 -11.50
CA LEU A 188 -2.14 -14.14 -10.98
C LEU A 188 -0.95 -13.38 -11.58
N ALA A 189 0.19 -14.04 -11.76
CA ALA A 189 1.37 -13.46 -12.40
C ALA A 189 1.11 -13.09 -13.87
N ARG A 190 0.50 -13.99 -14.65
CA ARG A 190 0.10 -13.68 -16.03
C ARG A 190 -0.90 -12.53 -16.09
N ASP A 191 -1.91 -12.55 -15.23
CA ASP A 191 -2.98 -11.54 -15.24
C ASP A 191 -2.42 -10.14 -14.91
N ALA A 192 -1.54 -10.04 -13.90
CA ALA A 192 -0.89 -8.78 -13.58
C ALA A 192 0.05 -8.29 -14.68
N VAL A 193 0.91 -9.14 -15.24
CA VAL A 193 1.78 -8.76 -16.36
C VAL A 193 0.97 -8.33 -17.59
N ASN A 194 -0.10 -9.05 -17.92
CA ASN A 194 -0.98 -8.73 -19.06
C ASN A 194 -1.73 -7.42 -18.87
N SER A 195 -2.07 -7.07 -17.63
CA SER A 195 -2.76 -5.81 -17.34
C SER A 195 -1.90 -4.57 -17.58
N ALA A 196 -0.57 -4.73 -17.56
CA ALA A 196 0.40 -3.64 -17.55
C ALA A 196 0.18 -2.61 -16.44
N ASP A 197 -0.58 -2.95 -15.39
CA ASP A 197 -0.84 -2.08 -14.25
C ASP A 197 0.37 -2.08 -13.30
N PRO A 198 1.06 -0.93 -13.12
CA PRO A 198 2.23 -0.85 -12.26
C PRO A 198 1.95 -1.23 -10.81
N GLU A 199 0.77 -0.90 -10.27
CA GLU A 199 0.42 -1.24 -8.90
C GLU A 199 0.19 -2.75 -8.75
N ALA A 200 -0.44 -3.40 -9.74
CA ALA A 200 -0.61 -4.85 -9.74
C ALA A 200 0.72 -5.60 -9.86
N ILE A 201 1.65 -5.08 -10.68
CA ILE A 201 3.01 -5.65 -10.82
C ILE A 201 3.79 -5.52 -9.51
N PHE A 202 3.64 -4.40 -8.79
CA PHE A 202 4.25 -4.25 -7.46
C PHE A 202 3.69 -5.30 -6.50
N ALA A 203 2.35 -5.39 -6.39
CA ALA A 203 1.68 -6.34 -5.51
C ALA A 203 2.01 -7.81 -5.85
N LEU A 204 2.24 -8.11 -7.14
CA LEU A 204 2.67 -9.42 -7.58
C LEU A 204 4.01 -9.80 -6.97
N GLY A 205 4.98 -8.87 -6.92
CA GLY A 205 6.28 -9.11 -6.28
C GLY A 205 6.12 -9.57 -4.84
N ASP A 206 5.28 -8.87 -4.07
CA ASP A 206 5.00 -9.20 -2.67
C ASP A 206 4.33 -10.57 -2.54
N LEU A 207 3.36 -10.89 -3.41
CA LEU A 207 2.72 -12.21 -3.43
C LEU A 207 3.71 -13.34 -3.76
N LEU A 208 4.57 -13.15 -4.77
CA LEU A 208 5.57 -14.14 -5.17
C LEU A 208 6.59 -14.39 -4.06
N ALA A 209 6.93 -13.37 -3.27
CA ALA A 209 7.82 -13.50 -2.10
C ALA A 209 7.19 -14.35 -0.98
N LEU A 210 5.87 -14.49 -0.93
CA LEU A 210 5.16 -15.37 -0.01
C LEU A 210 5.06 -16.82 -0.50
N ALA A 211 5.41 -17.11 -1.75
CA ALA A 211 5.32 -18.47 -2.28
C ALA A 211 6.20 -19.43 -1.45
N PRO A 212 5.67 -20.59 -1.02
CA PRO A 212 6.47 -21.59 -0.33
C PRO A 212 7.71 -22.00 -1.13
N GLU A 213 8.80 -22.30 -0.43
CA GLU A 213 10.04 -22.73 -1.08
C GLU A 213 9.80 -23.96 -1.98
N GLY A 214 10.32 -23.92 -3.21
CA GLY A 214 10.14 -24.98 -4.20
C GLY A 214 8.82 -24.94 -4.98
N THR A 215 7.96 -23.94 -4.76
CA THR A 215 6.78 -23.70 -5.61
C THR A 215 7.19 -23.51 -7.06
N ASP A 216 6.58 -24.26 -7.99
CA ASP A 216 6.82 -24.09 -9.42
C ASP A 216 6.02 -22.90 -9.98
N LEU A 217 6.71 -21.79 -10.22
CA LEU A 217 6.13 -20.56 -10.76
C LEU A 217 6.22 -20.50 -12.30
N GLY A 218 6.55 -21.62 -12.95
CA GLY A 218 6.63 -21.76 -14.40
C GLY A 218 7.57 -20.72 -15.02
N ALA A 219 7.04 -19.94 -15.97
CA ALA A 219 7.78 -18.90 -16.67
C ALA A 219 8.31 -17.77 -15.75
N PHE A 220 7.77 -17.64 -14.53
CA PHE A 220 8.15 -16.61 -13.57
C PHE A 220 9.21 -17.06 -12.57
N ASN A 221 9.63 -18.34 -12.59
CA ASN A 221 10.62 -18.87 -11.65
C ASN A 221 11.90 -18.02 -11.58
N ALA A 222 12.45 -17.62 -12.74
CA ALA A 222 13.68 -16.82 -12.79
C ALA A 222 13.51 -15.40 -12.21
N SER A 223 12.32 -14.81 -12.35
CA SER A 223 12.00 -13.48 -11.82
C SER A 223 11.52 -13.47 -10.37
N ALA A 224 11.12 -14.63 -9.84
CA ALA A 224 10.53 -14.76 -8.51
C ALA A 224 11.48 -15.33 -7.46
N THR A 225 12.62 -15.88 -7.88
CA THR A 225 13.58 -16.56 -6.99
C THR A 225 14.86 -15.74 -6.77
N GLY A 226 15.49 -15.96 -5.61
CA GLY A 226 16.73 -15.30 -5.22
C GLY A 226 16.52 -14.13 -4.25
N PRO A 227 17.62 -13.63 -3.64
CA PRO A 227 17.56 -12.74 -2.48
C PRO A 227 16.99 -11.34 -2.77
N TYR A 228 16.92 -10.94 -4.06
CA TYR A 228 16.50 -9.60 -4.48
C TYR A 228 15.31 -9.60 -5.43
N ALA A 229 14.66 -10.75 -5.65
CA ALA A 229 13.53 -10.86 -6.57
C ALA A 229 12.38 -9.90 -6.20
N ASN A 230 11.98 -9.85 -4.92
CA ASN A 230 10.90 -8.95 -4.49
C ASN A 230 11.22 -7.47 -4.78
N TYR A 231 12.43 -7.03 -4.43
CA TYR A 231 12.84 -5.65 -4.71
C TYR A 231 12.92 -5.35 -6.20
N ALA A 232 13.34 -6.33 -7.02
CA ALA A 232 13.36 -6.18 -8.47
C ALA A 232 11.95 -5.97 -9.05
N TRP A 233 10.95 -6.73 -8.58
CA TRP A 233 9.54 -6.50 -8.94
C TRP A 233 9.07 -5.10 -8.54
N GLY A 234 9.36 -4.70 -7.30
CA GLY A 234 9.03 -3.36 -6.83
C GLY A 234 9.67 -2.26 -7.68
N ILE A 235 10.97 -2.36 -7.98
CA ILE A 235 11.70 -1.39 -8.82
C ILE A 235 11.12 -1.32 -10.24
N VAL A 236 10.83 -2.45 -10.87
CA VAL A 236 10.24 -2.46 -12.22
C VAL A 236 8.86 -1.83 -12.21
N ALA A 237 8.01 -2.14 -11.23
CA ALA A 237 6.72 -1.47 -11.06
C ALA A 237 6.86 0.05 -10.89
N CYS A 238 7.79 0.52 -10.07
CA CYS A 238 8.06 1.95 -9.90
C CYS A 238 8.46 2.62 -11.22
N ARG A 239 9.31 1.99 -12.01
CA ARG A 239 9.72 2.48 -13.34
C ARG A 239 8.56 2.49 -14.35
N MET A 240 7.55 1.66 -14.13
CA MET A 240 6.32 1.65 -14.92
C MET A 240 5.29 2.70 -14.48
N GLY A 241 5.53 3.41 -13.36
CA GLY A 241 4.67 4.49 -12.88
C GLY A 241 3.89 4.17 -11.60
N ALA A 242 4.23 3.10 -10.88
CA ALA A 242 3.70 2.88 -9.54
C ALA A 242 4.15 4.02 -8.60
N ASP A 243 3.32 4.36 -7.60
CA ASP A 243 3.60 5.46 -6.67
C ASP A 243 4.73 5.09 -5.69
N CYS A 244 5.96 5.40 -6.07
CA CYS A 244 7.17 5.04 -5.34
C CYS A 244 8.00 6.25 -4.90
N GLY A 245 7.45 7.46 -5.05
CA GLY A 245 8.14 8.71 -4.71
C GLY A 245 8.14 8.99 -3.22
N ALA A 246 8.94 9.98 -2.81
CA ALA A 246 8.93 10.51 -1.47
C ALA A 246 7.52 10.92 -1.04
N GLY A 247 7.11 10.54 0.17
CA GLY A 247 5.79 10.82 0.71
C GLY A 247 4.67 9.88 0.23
N SER A 248 4.96 8.95 -0.69
CA SER A 248 4.03 7.86 -1.01
C SER A 248 3.82 6.94 0.20
N PHE A 249 2.66 6.30 0.25
CA PHE A 249 2.38 5.27 1.28
C PHE A 249 3.43 4.15 1.26
N ARG A 250 3.95 3.82 0.09
CA ARG A 250 4.97 2.79 -0.09
C ARG A 250 6.27 3.18 0.59
N MET A 251 6.72 4.42 0.43
CA MET A 251 7.92 4.94 1.11
C MET A 251 7.70 5.11 2.60
N ASP A 252 6.50 5.50 3.03
CA ASP A 252 6.15 5.56 4.45
C ASP A 252 6.17 4.17 5.09
N SER A 253 5.58 3.17 4.42
CA SER A 253 5.60 1.76 4.85
C SER A 253 7.01 1.19 4.92
N LEU A 254 7.85 1.50 3.94
CA LEU A 254 9.26 1.09 3.95
C LEU A 254 9.98 1.67 5.17
N CYS A 255 9.79 2.96 5.45
CA CYS A 255 10.37 3.61 6.63
C CYS A 255 9.89 2.97 7.94
N VAL A 256 8.58 2.78 8.10
CA VAL A 256 7.99 2.21 9.32
C VAL A 256 8.43 0.75 9.54
N ASN A 257 8.44 -0.08 8.49
CA ASN A 257 8.69 -1.51 8.62
C ASN A 257 10.18 -1.89 8.65
N SER A 258 11.06 -1.08 8.04
CA SER A 258 12.48 -1.42 7.89
C SER A 258 13.45 -0.38 8.46
N GLY A 259 12.96 0.80 8.88
CA GLY A 259 13.80 1.93 9.30
C GLY A 259 14.55 2.62 8.16
N VAL A 260 14.25 2.27 6.90
CA VAL A 260 14.81 2.92 5.70
C VAL A 260 13.97 4.15 5.36
N CYS A 261 14.37 5.30 5.89
CA CYS A 261 13.62 6.56 5.81
C CYS A 261 14.38 7.65 5.04
N GLY A 262 13.66 8.55 4.35
CA GLY A 262 14.27 9.75 3.75
C GLY A 262 15.11 9.48 2.50
N SER A 263 14.74 8.47 1.71
CA SER A 263 15.18 8.32 0.32
C SER A 263 14.18 8.98 -0.62
N GLU A 264 14.65 9.43 -1.79
CA GLU A 264 13.82 10.16 -2.75
C GLU A 264 12.75 9.27 -3.41
N ASN A 265 13.08 8.00 -3.62
CA ASN A 265 12.17 7.01 -4.17
C ASN A 265 12.58 5.60 -3.73
N PHE A 266 11.73 4.62 -4.05
CA PHE A 266 11.93 3.22 -3.68
C PHE A 266 13.22 2.63 -4.24
N GLU A 267 13.54 2.86 -5.52
CA GLU A 267 14.76 2.29 -6.12
C GLU A 267 16.03 2.83 -5.46
N ASP A 268 16.10 4.15 -5.23
CA ASP A 268 17.19 4.78 -4.48
C ASP A 268 17.34 4.14 -3.09
N ALA A 269 16.22 3.97 -2.37
CA ALA A 269 16.22 3.38 -1.03
C ALA A 269 16.79 1.95 -1.05
N ILE A 270 16.35 1.12 -1.99
CA ILE A 270 16.83 -0.25 -2.11
C ILE A 270 18.32 -0.27 -2.43
N ARG A 271 18.76 0.51 -3.43
CA ARG A 271 20.15 0.50 -3.88
C ARG A 271 21.13 1.05 -2.85
N SER A 272 20.76 2.14 -2.18
CA SER A 272 21.67 2.85 -1.28
C SER A 272 21.66 2.33 0.16
N ARG A 273 20.58 1.69 0.60
CA ARG A 273 20.38 1.37 2.03
C ARG A 273 20.00 -0.08 2.33
N VAL A 274 19.50 -0.84 1.36
CA VAL A 274 19.05 -2.22 1.57
C VAL A 274 20.03 -3.22 0.97
N VAL A 275 20.40 -3.04 -0.30
CA VAL A 275 21.30 -3.95 -1.00
C VAL A 275 22.75 -3.53 -0.76
N PRO A 276 23.61 -4.42 -0.23
CA PRO A 276 25.03 -4.10 -0.04
C PRO A 276 25.71 -3.73 -1.36
N ALA A 277 26.69 -2.82 -1.31
CA ALA A 277 27.41 -2.34 -2.50
C ALA A 277 28.02 -3.48 -3.33
N GLY A 278 28.53 -4.54 -2.68
CA GLY A 278 29.09 -5.72 -3.37
C GLY A 278 28.05 -6.66 -4.00
N GLN A 279 26.75 -6.38 -3.87
CA GLN A 279 25.65 -7.21 -4.38
C GLN A 279 24.75 -6.49 -5.39
N GLN A 280 25.16 -5.30 -5.86
CA GLN A 280 24.39 -4.52 -6.84
C GLN A 280 24.19 -5.27 -8.16
N GLU A 281 25.20 -6.02 -8.64
CA GLU A 281 25.07 -6.82 -9.86
C GLU A 281 24.00 -7.91 -9.73
N SER A 282 23.83 -8.50 -8.54
CA SER A 282 22.78 -9.48 -8.27
C SER A 282 21.39 -8.84 -8.31
N LEU A 283 21.25 -7.62 -7.79
CA LEU A 283 20.01 -6.83 -7.91
C LEU A 283 19.72 -6.50 -9.39
N ASP A 284 20.71 -6.02 -10.13
CA ASP A 284 20.56 -5.68 -11.55
C ASP A 284 20.17 -6.90 -12.40
N ARG A 285 20.73 -8.08 -12.08
CA ARG A 285 20.34 -9.33 -12.71
C ARG A 285 18.89 -9.68 -12.43
N ALA A 286 18.44 -9.56 -11.18
CA ALA A 286 17.05 -9.81 -10.80
C ALA A 286 16.09 -8.82 -11.50
N ILE A 287 16.44 -7.53 -11.57
CA ILE A 287 15.71 -6.51 -12.35
C ILE A 287 15.64 -6.92 -13.83
N GLY A 288 16.72 -7.46 -14.38
CA GLY A 288 16.76 -8.00 -15.74
C GLY A 288 15.79 -9.17 -15.97
N GLU A 289 15.67 -10.09 -15.01
CA GLU A 289 14.71 -11.20 -15.09
C GLU A 289 13.26 -10.71 -15.02
N VAL A 290 12.97 -9.76 -14.12
CA VAL A 290 11.63 -9.16 -14.02
C VAL A 290 11.27 -8.40 -15.30
N ASN A 291 12.19 -7.60 -15.85
CA ASN A 291 11.95 -6.92 -17.14
C ASN A 291 11.68 -7.91 -18.28
N ARG A 292 12.32 -9.08 -18.28
CA ARG A 292 12.01 -10.14 -19.26
C ARG A 292 10.63 -10.76 -19.02
N ALA A 293 10.24 -10.96 -17.76
CA ALA A 293 8.93 -11.49 -17.41
C ALA A 293 7.80 -10.52 -17.79
N VAL A 294 7.98 -9.22 -17.51
CA VAL A 294 7.00 -8.16 -17.81
C VAL A 294 7.00 -7.81 -19.30
N GLY A 295 8.17 -7.75 -19.95
CA GLY A 295 8.31 -7.33 -21.35
C GLY A 295 7.96 -8.39 -22.39
N LYS A 296 7.86 -9.67 -22.00
CA LYS A 296 7.27 -10.71 -22.85
C LYS A 296 5.75 -10.56 -22.80
N LYS A 297 5.12 -10.16 -23.91
CA LYS A 297 3.70 -10.48 -24.09
C LYS A 297 3.57 -12.01 -24.00
N PRO A 298 2.86 -12.58 -23.01
CA PRO A 298 2.58 -13.99 -22.97
C PRO A 298 1.70 -14.31 -24.19
N SER A 299 2.21 -15.20 -25.05
CA SER A 299 1.44 -15.80 -26.15
C SER A 299 0.33 -16.70 -25.61
#